data_AF-X0T7U4-F1
#
_entry.id   AF-X0T7U4-F1
#
_cell.length_a   1.000
_cell.length_b   1.000
_cell.length_c   1.000
_cell.angle_alpha   90.00
_cell.angle_beta   90.00
_cell.angle_gamma   90.00
#
_symmetry.space_group_name_H-M   'P 1'
#
loop_
_entity.id
_entity.type
_entity.pdbx_description
1 polymer ?
#
loop_
_entity_poly.entity_id
_entity_poly.type
_entity_poly.pdbx_seq_one_letter_code
_entity_poly.pdbx_strand_id
1 'polypeptide(L)' 'ALLTEDTVTIAVQVNGRRRDELTIARDASKEDIEAAALKLENVERAIEGRKIKKVVVVPLRIVNVVA' A
#
# COMPACT_ATOMS: atom_id res chain seq x y z
N ALA A 1 -1.79 -30.67 5.38
CA ALA A 1 -0.87 -29.56 5.66
C ALA A 1 -1.65 -28.26 5.47
N LEU A 2 -1.73 -27.40 6.50
CA LEU A 2 -2.32 -26.07 6.36
C LEU A 2 -1.27 -25.17 5.70
N LEU A 3 -1.48 -24.82 4.43
CA LEU A 3 -0.71 -23.75 3.79
C LEU A 3 -1.15 -22.44 4.43
N THR A 4 -0.41 -21.98 5.43
CA THR A 4 -0.48 -20.57 5.82
C THR A 4 0.03 -19.79 4.62
N GLU A 5 -0.83 -19.04 3.95
CA GLU A 5 -0.38 -18.12 2.91
C GLU A 5 0.51 -17.06 3.59
N ASP A 6 1.81 -17.08 3.31
CA ASP A 6 2.80 -16.17 3.90
C ASP A 6 2.61 -14.72 3.45
N THR A 7 1.78 -14.52 2.43
CA THR A 7 1.49 -13.22 1.83
C THR A 7 0.01 -12.87 1.88
N VAL A 8 -0.29 -11.58 1.90
CA VAL A 8 -1.63 -11.03 1.78
C VAL A 8 -1.64 -9.94 0.72
N THR A 9 -2.73 -9.86 -0.05
CA THR A 9 -3.00 -8.75 -0.94
C THR A 9 -3.80 -7.68 -0.21
N ILE A 10 -3.31 -6.46 -0.19
CA ILE A 10 -3.97 -5.30 0.41
C ILE A 10 -4.26 -4.25 -0.65
N ALA A 11 -5.35 -3.50 -0.47
CA ALA A 11 -5.70 -2.41 -1.37
C ALA A 11 -4.76 -1.21 -1.15
N VAL A 12 -4.42 -0.51 -2.22
CA VAL A 12 -3.69 0.76 -2.18
C VAL A 12 -4.60 1.87 -2.68
N GLN A 13 -4.74 2.90 -1.85
CA GLN A 13 -5.55 4.08 -2.11
C GLN A 13 -4.70 5.34 -2.21
N VAL A 14 -5.17 6.29 -3.01
CA VAL A 14 -4.67 7.66 -3.03
C VAL A 14 -5.86 8.59 -2.81
N ASN A 15 -5.78 9.43 -1.77
CA ASN A 15 -6.86 10.34 -1.38
C ASN A 15 -8.23 9.64 -1.27
N GLY A 16 -8.24 8.44 -0.67
CA GLY A 16 -9.45 7.65 -0.42
C GLY A 16 -10.01 6.89 -1.63
N ARG A 17 -9.40 7.00 -2.81
CA ARG A 17 -9.79 6.22 -4.01
C ARG A 17 -8.80 5.09 -4.25
N ARG A 18 -9.29 3.87 -4.46
CA ARG A 18 -8.47 2.70 -4.80
C ARG A 18 -7.75 2.93 -6.13
N ARG A 19 -6.45 2.66 -6.15
CA ARG A 19 -5.57 2.83 -7.31
C ARG A 19 -4.89 1.53 -7.72
N ASP A 20 -4.58 0.69 -6.74
CA ASP A 20 -3.85 -0.54 -6.98
C ASP A 20 -4.06 -1.55 -5.85
N GLU A 21 -3.38 -2.68 -5.95
CA GLU A 21 -3.21 -3.67 -4.90
C GLU A 21 -1.73 -4.00 -4.70
N LEU A 22 -1.38 -4.40 -3.48
CA LEU A 22 -0.03 -4.78 -3.12
C LEU A 22 -0.07 -6.14 -2.42
N THR A 23 0.68 -7.11 -2.93
CA THR A 23 0.91 -8.37 -2.24
C THR A 23 2.16 -8.25 -1.37
N ILE A 24 1.99 -8.40 -0.06
CA ILE A 24 3.04 -8.25 0.95
C ILE A 24 3.13 -9.48 1.84
N ALA A 25 4.28 -9.71 2.48
CA ALA A 25 4.37 -10.67 3.57
C ALA A 25 3.44 -10.25 4.73
N ARG A 26 2.89 -11.22 5.47
CA ARG A 26 1.99 -10.94 6.59
C ARG A 26 2.66 -10.22 7.76
N ASP A 27 3.97 -10.40 7.87
CA ASP A 27 4.86 -9.78 8.88
C ASP A 27 5.63 -8.58 8.33
N ALA A 28 5.32 -8.13 7.09
CA ALA A 28 5.97 -6.98 6.49
C ALA A 28 5.85 -5.75 7.41
N SER A 29 6.97 -5.05 7.57
CA SER A 29 7.02 -3.85 8.39
C SER A 29 6.16 -2.74 7.77
N LYS A 30 5.74 -1.78 8.59
CA LYS A 30 4.99 -0.62 8.11
C LYS A 30 5.79 0.16 7.06
N GLU A 31 7.09 0.29 7.29
CA GLU A 31 8.03 1.01 6.44
C GLU A 31 8.17 0.33 5.07
N ASP A 32 8.24 -1.00 5.04
CA ASP A 32 8.31 -1.77 3.78
C ASP A 32 7.01 -1.64 2.98
N ILE A 33 5.86 -1.72 3.65
CA ILE A 33 4.55 -1.58 3.03
C ILE A 33 4.38 -0.18 2.42
N GLU A 34 4.79 0.86 3.15
CA GLU A 34 4.78 2.24 2.69
C GLU A 34 5.69 2.42 1.47
N ALA A 35 6.94 1.97 1.55
CA ALA A 35 7.89 2.07 0.45
C ALA A 35 7.42 1.32 -0.81
N ALA A 36 6.81 0.14 -0.64
CA ALA A 36 6.27 -0.64 -1.75
C ALA A 36 5.05 0.05 -2.39
N ALA A 37 4.12 0.59 -1.59
CA ALA A 37 2.96 1.32 -2.10
C ALA A 37 3.36 2.58 -2.89
N LEU A 38 4.40 3.30 -2.44
CA LEU A 38 4.89 4.51 -3.11
C LEU A 38 5.64 4.24 -4.42
N LYS A 39 6.09 3.00 -4.65
CA LYS A 39 6.73 2.57 -5.91
C LYS A 39 5.75 2.13 -7.00
N LEU A 40 4.45 2.04 -6.69
CA LEU A 40 3.44 1.62 -7.66
C LEU A 40 3.19 2.74 -8.66
N GLU A 41 3.25 2.41 -9.94
CA GLU A 41 3.09 3.37 -11.04
C GLU A 41 1.72 4.08 -10.97
N ASN A 42 0.66 3.36 -10.61
CA ASN A 42 -0.68 3.93 -10.44
C ASN A 42 -0.77 4.92 -9.27
N VAL A 43 0.06 4.74 -8.23
CA VAL A 43 0.16 5.65 -7.09
C VAL A 43 0.94 6.89 -7.47
N GLU A 44 2.10 6.73 -8.12
CA GLU A 44 2.92 7.84 -8.62
C GLU A 44 2.11 8.73 -9.58
N ARG A 45 1.44 8.11 -10.56
CA ARG A 45 0.55 8.80 -11.49
C ARG A 45 -0.61 9.50 -10.79
N ALA A 46 -1.18 8.91 -9.73
CA ALA A 46 -2.29 9.52 -9.00
C ALA A 46 -1.85 10.67 -8.07
N ILE A 47 -0.60 10.66 -7.61
CA ILE A 47 -0.04 11.74 -6.79
C ILE A 47 0.25 12.97 -7.67
N GLU A 48 0.64 12.79 -8.94
CA GLU A 48 0.87 13.88 -9.91
C GLU A 48 1.89 14.92 -9.40
N GLY A 49 2.92 14.47 -8.69
CA GLY A 49 3.94 15.36 -8.11
C GLY A 49 3.47 16.18 -6.90
N ARG A 50 2.25 15.95 -6.39
CA ARG A 50 1.81 16.54 -5.12
C ARG A 50 2.66 16.05 -3.95
N LYS A 51 2.88 16.94 -2.98
CA LYS A 51 3.59 16.58 -1.76
C LYS A 51 2.74 15.62 -0.93
N ILE A 52 3.28 14.45 -0.64
CA ILE A 52 2.65 13.48 0.27
C ILE A 52 2.58 14.11 1.67
N LYS A 53 1.35 14.22 2.20
CA LYS A 53 1.06 14.74 3.54
C LYS A 53 1.14 13.64 4.59
N LYS A 54 0.68 12.43 4.26
CA LYS A 54 0.59 11.31 5.19
C LYS A 54 0.45 9.99 4.43
N VAL A 55 1.08 8.92 4.94
CA VAL A 55 0.76 7.56 4.55
C VAL A 55 0.12 6.83 5.74
N VAL A 56 -1.04 6.24 5.51
CA VAL A 56 -1.79 5.48 6.52
C VAL A 56 -1.73 4.02 6.14
N VAL A 57 -1.03 3.23 6.94
CA VAL A 57 -0.92 1.78 6.77
C VAL A 57 -1.78 1.11 7.83
N VAL A 58 -2.70 0.27 7.39
CA VAL A 58 -3.45 -0.67 8.24
C VAL A 58 -3.04 -2.07 7.79
N PRO A 59 -2.17 -2.76 8.55
CA PRO A 59 -1.63 -4.07 8.18
C PRO A 59 -2.72 -5.06 7.80
N LEU A 60 -2.43 -5.88 6.78
CA LEU A 60 -3.34 -6.90 6.24
C LEU A 60 -4.68 -6.38 5.71
N ARG A 61 -4.85 -5.04 5.57
CA ARG A 61 -6.10 -4.43 5.09
C ARG A 61 -5.88 -3.44 3.96
N ILE A 62 -5.16 -2.35 4.23
CA ILE A 62 -5.10 -1.22 3.29
C ILE A 62 -3.92 -0.29 3.54
N VAL A 63 -3.43 0.33 2.47
CA VAL A 63 -2.58 1.53 2.52
C VAL A 63 -3.31 2.69 1.86
N ASN A 64 -3.34 3.85 2.50
CA ASN A 64 -3.85 5.08 1.91
C ASN A 64 -2.77 6.16 1.92
N VAL A 65 -2.41 6.62 0.73
CA VAL A 65 -1.48 7.74 0.52
C VAL A 65 -2.30 9.02 0.39
N VAL A 66 -2.02 9.99 1.25
CA VAL A 66 -2.66 11.31 1.25
C VAL A 66 -1.67 12.31 0.67
N ALA A 67 -1.98 12.86 -0.50
CA ALA A 67 -1.17 13.87 -1.19
C ALA A 67 -2.00 15.14 -1.45
#